data_AF-A0A094KVV4-F1
#
_entry.id   AF-A0A094KVV4-F1
#
_cell.length_a   1.000
_cell.length_b   1.000
_cell.length_c   1.000
_cell.angle_alpha   90.00
_cell.angle_beta   90.00
_cell.angle_gamma   90.00
#
_symmetry.space_group_name_H-M   'P 1'
#
loop_
_entity.id
_entity.type
_entity.pdbx_description
1 polymer ?
#
loop_
_entity_poly.entity_id
_entity_poly.type
_entity_poly.pdbx_seq_one_letter_code
_entity_poly.pdbx_strand_id
1 'polypeptide(L)'
;MKRVLMLLIVLMIFLVISGCSKSIPIEPIIKIKTIYVYNVCPKPDIPNYIELDSESHLGSAYNINILIGNALKMKSYNNSLLGSIECYEKQSKEYNNE
;
A
#
# COMPACT_ATOMS: atom_id res chain seq x y z
N MET A 1 7.93 47.93 51.35
CA MET A 1 9.26 47.57 50.78
C MET A 1 9.45 46.07 50.56
N LYS A 2 9.14 45.17 51.51
CA LYS A 2 9.32 43.70 51.35
C LYS A 2 8.59 43.08 50.14
N ARG A 3 7.37 43.54 49.84
CA ARG A 3 6.57 43.05 48.69
C ARG A 3 7.15 43.45 47.32
N VAL A 4 7.79 44.62 47.24
CA VAL A 4 8.44 45.11 46.01
C VAL A 4 9.72 44.33 45.74
N LEU A 5 10.47 44.00 46.79
CA LEU A 5 11.68 43.18 46.69
C LEU A 5 11.35 41.75 46.20
N MET A 6 10.26 41.17 46.69
CA MET A 6 9.84 39.83 46.29
C MET A 6 9.42 39.78 44.81
N LEU A 7 8.76 40.84 44.33
CA LEU A 7 8.33 40.97 42.94
C LEU A 7 9.52 41.09 41.98
N LEU A 8 10.56 41.83 42.38
CA LEU A 8 11.81 41.95 41.61
C LEU A 8 12.57 40.62 41.49
N ILE A 9 12.59 39.81 42.55
CA ILE A 9 13.24 38.49 42.53
C ILE A 9 12.51 37.54 41.57
N VAL A 10 11.18 37.53 41.60
CA VAL A 10 10.38 36.71 40.69
C VAL A 10 10.61 37.13 39.23
N LEU A 11 10.66 38.44 38.96
CA LEU A 11 10.91 38.96 37.61
C LEU A 11 12.29 38.55 37.07
N MET A 12 13.31 38.57 37.94
CA MET A 12 14.67 38.14 37.58
C MET A 12 14.75 36.64 37.27
N ILE A 13 14.00 35.80 37.98
CA ILE A 13 13.94 34.35 37.71
C ILE A 13 13.31 34.08 36.34
N PHE A 14 12.24 34.79 35.97
CA PHE A 14 11.59 34.61 34.67
C PHE A 14 12.50 34.98 33.48
N LEU A 15 13.34 36.02 33.63
CA LEU A 15 14.26 36.45 32.57
C LEU A 15 15.38 35.42 32.28
N VAL A 16 15.82 34.67 33.29
CA VAL A 16 16.84 33.62 33.13
C VAL A 16 16.29 32.40 32.37
N ILE A 17 14.99 32.12 32.49
CA ILE A 17 14.36 30.93 31.87
C ILE A 17 14.04 31.19 30.38
N SER A 18 13.81 32.44 29.98
CA SER A 18 13.54 32.80 28.58
C SER A 18 14.76 32.80 27.64
N GLY A 19 15.98 32.61 28.16
CA GLY A 19 17.24 32.72 27.41
C GLY A 19 17.72 31.46 26.67
N CYS A 20 17.01 30.33 26.78
CA CYS A 20 17.42 29.05 26.18
C CYS A 20 16.46 28.59 25.08
N SER A 21 16.28 29.39 24.03
CA SER A 21 15.83 28.87 22.74
C SER A 21 17.06 28.69 21.85
N LYS A 22 17.69 27.50 21.92
CA LYS A 22 18.61 27.08 20.86
C LYS A 22 17.76 26.97 19.59
N SER A 23 18.02 27.85 18.63
CA SER A 23 17.51 27.75 17.27
C SER A 23 17.63 26.31 16.80
N ILE A 24 16.49 25.66 16.59
CA ILE A 24 16.41 24.34 15.97
C ILE A 24 16.98 24.52 14.57
N PRO A 25 18.06 23.83 14.18
CA PRO A 25 18.49 23.85 12.80
C PRO A 25 17.36 23.23 11.97
N ILE A 26 16.78 24.03 11.09
CA ILE A 26 15.85 23.53 10.07
C ILE A 26 16.69 22.63 9.18
N GLU A 27 16.62 21.32 9.40
CA GLU A 27 17.26 20.35 8.52
C GLU A 27 16.75 20.58 7.09
N PRO A 28 17.64 20.49 6.09
CA PRO A 28 17.27 20.75 4.71
C PRO A 28 16.19 19.76 4.29
N ILE A 29 15.10 20.32 3.75
CA ILE A 29 13.99 19.61 3.10
C ILE A 29 14.59 18.46 2.28
N ILE A 30 14.45 17.24 2.80
CA ILE A 30 14.84 16.03 2.11
C ILE A 30 14.04 16.07 0.81
N LYS A 31 14.74 16.25 -0.32
CA LYS A 31 14.15 16.09 -1.64
C LYS A 31 13.64 14.67 -1.71
N ILE A 32 12.35 14.48 -1.45
CA ILE A 32 11.67 13.21 -1.69
C ILE A 32 11.77 13.01 -3.19
N LYS A 33 12.73 12.18 -3.59
CA LYS A 33 12.91 11.75 -4.97
C LYS A 33 11.85 10.69 -5.21
N THR A 34 10.58 11.11 -5.29
CA THR A 34 9.46 10.22 -5.63
C THR A 34 9.53 9.92 -7.13
N ILE A 35 10.46 9.05 -7.49
CA ILE A 35 10.41 8.30 -8.74
C ILE A 35 10.61 6.83 -8.38
N TYR A 36 9.70 6.30 -7.57
CA TYR A 36 9.46 4.85 -7.59
C TYR A 36 8.34 4.64 -8.60
N VAL A 37 8.74 4.38 -9.84
CA VAL A 37 7.85 3.81 -10.85
C VAL A 37 7.58 2.38 -10.38
N TYR A 38 6.58 2.20 -9.51
CA TYR A 38 6.04 0.87 -9.27
C TYR A 38 5.53 0.37 -10.62
N ASN A 39 6.16 -0.66 -11.17
CA ASN A 39 5.57 -1.40 -12.27
C ASN A 39 4.22 -1.90 -11.75
N VAL A 40 3.12 -1.43 -12.34
CA VAL A 40 1.78 -1.85 -11.92
C VAL A 40 1.71 -3.36 -12.13
N CYS A 41 1.65 -4.13 -11.04
CA CYS A 41 1.48 -5.58 -11.16
C CYS A 41 0.14 -5.83 -11.86
N PRO A 42 0.11 -6.69 -12.89
CA PRO A 42 -1.10 -6.92 -13.66
C PRO A 42 -2.16 -7.54 -12.75
N LYS A 43 -3.41 -7.11 -12.85
CA LYS A 43 -4.55 -7.80 -12.26
C LYS A 43 -5.25 -8.57 -13.38
N PRO A 44 -5.35 -9.90 -13.33
CA PRO A 44 -6.06 -10.66 -14.35
C PRO A 44 -7.56 -10.38 -14.27
N ASP A 45 -8.19 -10.32 -15.43
CA ASP A 45 -9.64 -10.20 -15.52
C ASP A 45 -10.33 -11.49 -15.12
N ILE A 46 -11.45 -11.38 -14.42
CA ILE A 46 -12.27 -12.52 -14.04
C ILE A 46 -12.85 -13.13 -15.33
N PRO A 47 -12.62 -14.42 -15.60
CA PRO A 47 -13.11 -15.04 -16.83
C PRO A 47 -14.63 -15.12 -16.82
N ASN A 48 -15.24 -14.83 -17.98
CA ASN A 48 -16.66 -15.08 -18.20
C ASN A 48 -16.88 -16.56 -18.56
N TYR A 49 -17.63 -17.28 -17.73
CA TYR A 49 -17.98 -18.69 -17.95
C TYR A 49 -19.26 -18.80 -18.78
N ILE A 50 -19.27 -19.78 -19.67
CA ILE A 50 -20.45 -20.08 -20.47
C ILE A 50 -21.31 -21.05 -19.66
N GLU A 51 -22.60 -20.75 -19.51
CA GLU A 51 -23.54 -21.64 -18.84
C GLU A 51 -23.75 -22.93 -19.65
N LEU A 52 -24.06 -24.02 -18.95
CA LEU A 52 -24.42 -25.26 -19.63
C LEU A 52 -25.78 -25.11 -20.29
N ASP A 53 -25.95 -25.75 -21.44
CA ASP A 53 -27.26 -25.87 -22.04
C ASP A 53 -28.15 -26.75 -21.16
N SER A 54 -29.26 -26.17 -20.69
CA SER A 54 -30.25 -26.82 -19.84
C SER A 54 -31.09 -27.85 -20.57
N GLU A 55 -31.20 -27.76 -21.90
CA GLU A 55 -31.98 -28.69 -22.71
C GLU A 55 -31.20 -29.99 -22.99
N SER A 56 -29.87 -29.91 -23.00
CA SER A 56 -28.99 -31.05 -23.24
C SER A 56 -28.54 -31.75 -21.95
N HIS A 57 -28.36 -33.07 -22.02
CA HIS A 57 -27.76 -33.81 -20.92
C HIS A 57 -26.31 -33.36 -20.65
N LEU A 58 -25.84 -33.52 -19.40
CA LEU A 58 -24.50 -33.09 -18.98
C LEU A 58 -23.39 -33.73 -19.82
N GLY A 59 -23.55 -35.02 -20.14
CA GLY A 59 -22.60 -35.78 -20.97
C GLY A 59 -22.70 -35.50 -22.47
N SER A 60 -23.51 -34.53 -22.91
CA SER A 60 -23.65 -34.25 -24.34
C SER A 60 -22.35 -33.65 -24.86
N ALA A 61 -22.00 -33.93 -26.11
CA ALA A 61 -20.78 -33.37 -26.69
C ALA A 61 -20.73 -31.83 -26.56
N TYR A 62 -21.89 -31.18 -26.64
CA TYR A 62 -22.02 -29.73 -26.45
C TYR A 62 -21.67 -29.29 -25.02
N ASN A 63 -22.33 -29.86 -24.00
CA ASN A 63 -22.04 -29.50 -22.60
C ASN A 63 -20.64 -29.91 -22.15
N ILE A 64 -20.10 -31.03 -22.66
CA ILE A 64 -18.71 -31.42 -22.42
C ILE A 64 -17.75 -30.38 -22.99
N ASN A 65 -18.00 -29.86 -24.20
CA ASN A 65 -17.17 -28.80 -24.78
C ASN A 65 -17.23 -27.50 -23.98
N ILE A 66 -18.41 -27.13 -23.46
CA ILE A 66 -18.55 -25.96 -22.55
C ILE A 66 -17.73 -26.16 -21.28
N LEU A 67 -17.83 -27.34 -20.65
CA LEU A 67 -17.07 -27.67 -19.44
C LEU A 67 -15.57 -27.60 -19.66
N ILE A 68 -15.08 -28.19 -20.76
CA ILE A 68 -13.65 -28.13 -21.13
C ILE A 68 -13.22 -26.68 -21.36
N GLY A 69 -14.01 -25.90 -22.10
CA GLY A 69 -13.72 -24.48 -22.36
C GLY A 69 -13.64 -23.66 -21.06
N ASN A 70 -14.59 -23.84 -20.15
CA ASN A 70 -14.60 -23.17 -18.85
C ASN A 70 -13.41 -23.60 -17.98
N ALA A 71 -13.04 -24.88 -18.01
CA ALA A 71 -11.88 -25.39 -17.28
C ALA A 71 -10.57 -24.77 -17.79
N LEU A 72 -10.41 -24.62 -19.11
CA LEU A 72 -9.25 -23.96 -19.71
C LEU A 72 -9.18 -22.46 -19.32
N LYS A 73 -10.32 -21.76 -19.33
CA LYS A 73 -10.40 -20.36 -18.85
C LYS A 73 -9.99 -20.24 -17.39
N MET A 74 -10.48 -21.14 -16.52
CA MET A 74 -10.11 -21.19 -15.11
C MET A 74 -8.61 -21.43 -14.93
N LYS A 75 -8.04 -22.38 -15.66
CA LYS A 75 -6.60 -22.67 -15.63
C LYS A 75 -5.76 -21.45 -16.01
N SER A 76 -6.14 -20.77 -17.10
CA SER A 76 -5.45 -19.56 -17.55
C SER A 76 -5.52 -18.45 -16.49
N TYR A 77 -6.71 -18.21 -15.93
CA TYR A 77 -6.90 -17.22 -14.87
C TYR A 77 -6.03 -17.49 -13.64
N ASN A 78 -5.99 -18.74 -13.17
CA ASN A 78 -5.17 -19.13 -12.03
C ASN A 78 -3.67 -18.90 -12.28
N ASN A 79 -3.18 -19.24 -13.48
CA ASN A 79 -1.79 -18.98 -13.84
C ASN A 79 -1.45 -17.48 -13.81
N SER A 80 -2.34 -16.64 -14.35
CA SER A 80 -2.15 -15.19 -14.32
C SER A 80 -2.22 -14.65 -12.89
N LEU A 81 -3.12 -15.17 -12.06
CA LEU A 81 -3.24 -14.77 -10.66
C LEU A 81 -1.98 -15.08 -9.86
N LEU A 82 -1.37 -16.25 -10.08
CA LEU A 82 -0.09 -16.61 -9.46
C LEU A 82 1.01 -15.62 -9.85
N GLY A 83 1.14 -15.28 -11.15
CA GLY A 83 2.10 -14.28 -11.61
C GLY A 83 1.87 -12.89 -10.99
N SER A 84 0.61 -12.51 -10.77
CA SER A 84 0.27 -11.27 -10.06
C SER A 84 0.68 -11.31 -8.59
N ILE A 85 0.42 -12.41 -7.89
CA ILE A 85 0.81 -12.61 -6.48
C ILE A 85 2.33 -12.52 -6.36
N GLU A 86 3.07 -13.24 -7.20
CA GLU A 86 4.55 -13.21 -7.21
C GLU A 86 5.10 -11.80 -7.43
N CYS A 87 4.47 -11.03 -8.33
CA CYS A 87 4.84 -9.63 -8.57
C CYS A 87 4.66 -8.77 -7.31
N TYR A 88 3.51 -8.86 -6.64
CA TYR A 88 3.25 -8.09 -5.42
C TYR A 88 4.13 -8.52 -4.25
N GLU A 89 4.38 -9.82 -4.09
CA GLU A 89 5.29 -10.33 -3.07
C GLU A 89 6.72 -9.80 -3.26
N LYS A 90 7.20 -9.76 -4.52
CA LYS A 90 8.52 -9.22 -4.84
C LYS A 90 8.60 -7.72 -4.51
N GLN A 91 7.59 -6.94 -4.88
CA GLN A 91 7.54 -5.51 -4.55
C GLN A 91 7.53 -5.27 -3.03
N SER A 92 6.78 -6.08 -2.27
CA SER A 92 6.76 -6.00 -0.82
C SER A 92 8.12 -6.32 -0.18
N LYS A 93 8.82 -7.34 -0.69
CA LYS A 93 10.17 -7.71 -0.19
C LYS A 93 11.21 -6.64 -0.50
N GLU A 94 11.16 -6.03 -1.68
CA GLU A 94 12.04 -4.92 -2.04
C GLU A 94 11.80 -3.69 -1.16
N TYR A 95 10.54 -3.41 -0.80
CA TYR A 95 10.18 -2.33 0.12
C TYR A 95 10.66 -2.53 1.57
N ASN A 96 10.69 -3.77 2.07
CA ASN A 96 11.04 -4.07 3.47
C ASN A 96 12.56 -4.25 3.73
N ASN A 97 13.39 -4.27 2.68
CA ASN A 97 14.84 -4.41 2.78
C ASN A 97 15.61 -3.07 2.60
N GLU A 98 14.88 -1.96 2.47
CA GLU A 98 15.39 -0.57 2.55
C GLU A 98 15.04 0.04 3.92
#